data_AF-B2VWN5-F1
#
_entry.id   AF-B2VWN5-F1
#
_cell.length_a   1.000
_cell.length_b   1.000
_cell.length_c   1.000
_cell.angle_alpha   90.00
_cell.angle_beta   90.00
_cell.angle_gamma   90.00
#
_symmetry.space_group_name_H-M   'P 1'
#
loop_
_entity.id
_entity.type
_entity.pdbx_description
1 polymer ?
#
loop_
_entity_poly.entity_id
_entity_poly.type
_entity_poly.pdbx_seq_one_letter_code
_entity_poly.pdbx_strand_id
1 'polypeptide(L)'
;MPNPELVTLPGNSDVLREASHMANIARFLHLWKHARALVGTYGTYTTIRNTTVFRRASAPRSRSSTVEPSDTEIFLSLDAAETAINSAQPDGAAKDDLHFFNSLWETTIAVLEDILAHGPLPQELFGWGIFALSTGYLYSPCDRDIFSNHKHRLRSALKMMPSLHGRRRNEYVISGSISIEMHVKAMKEIHTVGHILLSRFRQDGWKKVRWYHATRVAERWIQALGLVPEERVEKANEMGSEDQEARSAFTFP
;
A
#
# COMPACT_ATOMS: atom_id res chain seq x y z
N MET A 1 28.01 22.41 -20.73
CA MET A 1 26.66 22.05 -20.25
C MET A 1 26.77 20.69 -19.59
N PRO A 2 26.65 20.57 -18.25
CA PRO A 2 26.66 19.27 -17.60
C PRO A 2 25.45 18.47 -18.07
N ASN A 3 25.71 17.24 -18.53
CA ASN A 3 24.71 16.28 -18.97
C ASN A 3 23.82 15.96 -17.76
N PRO A 4 22.49 16.13 -17.81
CA PRO A 4 21.65 15.66 -16.72
C PRO A 4 21.81 14.14 -16.66
N GLU A 5 22.38 13.63 -15.57
CA GLU A 5 22.47 12.19 -15.33
C GLU A 5 21.06 11.60 -15.46
N LEU A 6 20.87 10.79 -16.49
CA LEU A 6 19.68 9.96 -16.65
C LEU A 6 19.66 9.03 -15.44
N VAL A 7 18.86 9.36 -14.43
CA VAL A 7 18.58 8.46 -13.32
C VAL A 7 17.95 7.21 -13.92
N THR A 8 18.75 6.15 -14.00
CA THR A 8 18.30 4.85 -14.48
C THR A 8 17.68 4.11 -13.30
N LEU A 9 16.41 3.76 -13.43
CA LEU A 9 15.75 2.90 -12.44
C LEU A 9 16.39 1.51 -12.48
N PRO A 10 16.49 0.82 -11.33
CA PRO A 10 16.92 -0.58 -11.31
C PRO A 10 15.94 -1.44 -12.13
N GLY A 11 16.45 -2.51 -12.74
CA GLY A 11 15.63 -3.43 -13.51
C GLY A 11 14.64 -4.18 -12.62
N ASN A 12 13.42 -4.43 -13.13
CA ASN A 12 12.37 -5.10 -12.35
C ASN A 12 12.81 -6.47 -11.82
N SER A 13 13.60 -7.23 -12.59
CA SER A 13 14.14 -8.52 -12.16
C SER A 13 15.07 -8.41 -10.95
N ASP A 14 15.88 -7.35 -10.88
CA ASP A 14 16.79 -7.13 -9.76
C ASP A 14 16.02 -6.75 -8.49
N VAL A 15 15.03 -5.85 -8.64
CA VAL A 15 14.13 -5.44 -7.56
C VAL A 15 13.33 -6.64 -7.01
N LEU A 16 12.78 -7.48 -7.89
CA LEU A 16 12.05 -8.69 -7.49
C LEU A 16 12.96 -9.70 -6.79
N ARG A 17 14.20 -9.87 -7.27
CA ARG A 17 15.19 -10.74 -6.63
C ARG A 17 15.52 -10.26 -5.22
N GLU A 18 15.80 -8.98 -5.04
CA GLU A 18 16.06 -8.38 -3.72
C GLU A 18 14.85 -8.57 -2.78
N ALA A 19 13.65 -8.25 -3.29
CA ALA A 19 12.39 -8.37 -2.58
C ALA A 19 12.07 -9.81 -2.13
N SER A 20 12.56 -10.83 -2.85
CA SER A 20 12.32 -12.24 -2.52
C SER A 20 12.89 -12.65 -1.15
N HIS A 21 13.95 -11.98 -0.68
CA HIS A 21 14.59 -12.22 0.61
C HIS A 21 13.98 -11.42 1.77
N MET A 22 13.05 -10.51 1.48
CA MET A 22 12.41 -9.64 2.47
C MET A 22 11.17 -10.30 3.09
N ALA A 23 10.86 -9.93 4.33
CA ALA A 23 9.56 -10.22 4.95
C ALA A 23 8.42 -9.49 4.21
N ASN A 24 7.18 -9.99 4.28
CA ASN A 24 6.06 -9.51 3.46
C ASN A 24 5.84 -7.99 3.53
N ILE A 25 5.92 -7.38 4.72
CA ILE A 25 5.75 -5.92 4.89
C ILE A 25 6.90 -5.14 4.23
N ALA A 26 8.15 -5.53 4.48
CA ALA A 26 9.31 -4.89 3.87
C ALA A 26 9.31 -5.07 2.34
N ARG A 27 8.96 -6.27 1.88
CA ARG A 27 8.75 -6.61 0.47
C ARG A 27 7.72 -5.69 -0.16
N PHE A 28 6.55 -5.54 0.47
CA PHE A 28 5.49 -4.66 -0.01
C PHE A 28 5.97 -3.23 -0.15
N LEU A 29 6.59 -2.66 0.89
CA LEU A 29 7.07 -1.27 0.86
C LEU A 29 8.13 -1.06 -0.24
N HIS A 30 9.05 -2.00 -0.39
CA HIS A 30 10.08 -1.97 -1.43
C HIS A 30 9.47 -2.04 -2.84
N LEU A 31 8.59 -3.00 -3.09
CA LEU A 31 7.91 -3.15 -4.38
C LEU A 31 7.00 -1.95 -4.69
N TRP A 32 6.31 -1.43 -3.67
CA TRP A 32 5.44 -0.28 -3.81
C TRP A 32 6.20 1.00 -4.18
N LYS A 33 7.34 1.23 -3.52
CA LYS A 33 8.24 2.34 -3.85
C LYS A 33 8.72 2.26 -5.30
N HIS A 34 9.13 1.08 -5.77
CA HIS A 34 9.56 0.88 -7.16
C HIS A 34 8.40 1.02 -8.15
N ALA A 35 7.21 0.49 -7.85
CA ALA A 35 6.02 0.69 -8.67
C ALA A 35 5.69 2.17 -8.87
N ARG A 36 5.75 2.98 -7.81
CA ARG A 36 5.58 4.44 -7.91
C ARG A 36 6.70 5.07 -8.74
N ALA A 37 7.94 4.62 -8.60
CA ALA A 37 9.04 5.10 -9.43
C ALA A 37 8.81 4.80 -10.93
N LEU A 38 8.36 3.59 -11.28
CA LEU A 38 8.01 3.21 -12.65
C LEU A 38 6.95 4.14 -13.25
N VAL A 39 5.86 4.39 -12.53
CA VAL A 39 4.80 5.32 -12.96
C VAL A 39 5.33 6.76 -13.03
N GLY A 40 6.19 7.16 -12.10
CA GLY A 40 6.85 8.48 -12.13
C GLY A 40 7.71 8.67 -13.37
N THR A 41 8.48 7.65 -13.76
CA THR A 41 9.42 7.69 -14.89
C THR A 41 8.73 7.55 -16.25
N TYR A 42 7.81 6.60 -16.39
CA TYR A 42 7.16 6.28 -17.67
C TYR A 42 5.76 6.90 -17.81
N GLY A 43 5.24 7.52 -16.76
CA GLY A 43 3.89 8.03 -16.70
C GLY A 43 2.82 6.96 -16.52
N THR A 44 1.58 7.35 -16.75
CA THR A 44 0.42 6.47 -16.61
C THR A 44 0.49 5.31 -17.59
N TYR A 45 0.43 4.09 -17.06
CA TYR A 45 0.25 2.89 -17.85
C TYR A 45 -1.20 2.76 -18.31
N THR A 46 -1.40 2.24 -19.52
CA THR A 46 -2.72 2.13 -20.15
C THR A 46 -2.85 0.81 -20.89
N THR A 47 -4.03 0.51 -21.41
CA THR A 47 -4.22 -0.55 -22.40
C THR A 47 -4.37 0.03 -23.80
N ILE A 48 -3.96 -0.72 -24.84
CA ILE A 48 -4.27 -0.33 -26.22
C ILE A 48 -5.79 -0.34 -26.40
N ARG A 49 -6.33 0.70 -27.04
CA ARG A 49 -7.78 0.90 -27.24
C ARG A 49 -8.45 -0.37 -27.77
N ASN A 50 -9.54 -0.77 -27.10
CA ASN A 50 -10.32 -1.98 -27.41
C ASN A 50 -9.55 -3.31 -27.29
N THR A 51 -8.45 -3.31 -26.52
CA THR A 51 -7.69 -4.52 -26.22
C THR A 51 -7.32 -4.53 -24.72
N THR A 52 -6.77 -5.65 -24.27
CA THR A 52 -6.18 -5.82 -22.93
C THR A 52 -4.64 -5.82 -22.98
N VAL A 53 -4.05 -5.35 -24.08
CA VAL A 53 -2.60 -5.26 -24.22
C VAL A 53 -2.10 -4.08 -23.40
N PHE A 54 -1.26 -4.38 -22.41
CA PHE A 54 -0.68 -3.41 -21.50
C PHE A 54 0.38 -2.56 -22.22
N ARG A 55 0.37 -1.25 -21.94
CA ARG A 55 1.20 -0.29 -22.63
C ARG A 55 1.79 0.71 -21.64
N ARG A 56 3.09 0.91 -21.78
CA ARG A 56 3.85 2.02 -21.18
C ARG A 56 4.25 3.04 -22.25
N ALA A 57 4.62 4.25 -21.85
CA ALA A 57 5.23 5.21 -22.76
C ALA A 57 6.57 4.69 -23.33
N SER A 58 6.80 4.87 -24.63
CA SER A 58 8.01 4.37 -25.29
C SER A 58 9.29 5.03 -24.77
N ALA A 59 9.20 6.27 -24.30
CA ALA A 59 10.31 7.02 -23.73
C ALA A 59 9.99 7.44 -22.28
N PRO A 60 10.98 7.43 -21.38
CA PRO A 60 10.87 8.10 -20.09
C PRO A 60 10.47 9.57 -20.25
N ARG A 61 9.85 10.16 -19.23
CA ARG A 61 9.55 11.60 -19.20
C ARG A 61 10.85 12.41 -19.37
N SER A 62 10.84 13.40 -20.27
CA SER A 62 12.06 14.14 -20.67
C SER A 62 12.56 15.15 -19.64
N ARG A 63 11.87 15.33 -18.51
CA ARG A 63 12.32 16.18 -17.42
C ARG A 63 12.83 15.32 -16.29
N SER A 64 13.78 15.86 -15.53
CA SER A 64 14.31 15.35 -14.26
C SER A 64 13.22 15.19 -13.19
N SER A 65 12.17 14.41 -13.47
CA SER A 65 10.99 14.32 -12.62
C SER A 65 11.27 13.35 -11.48
N THR A 66 11.97 13.87 -10.49
CA THR A 66 11.80 13.52 -9.07
C THR A 66 10.37 13.81 -8.57
N VAL A 67 9.47 14.28 -9.43
CA VAL A 67 8.05 14.50 -9.12
C VAL A 67 7.40 13.14 -8.89
N GLU A 68 6.97 12.89 -7.66
CA GLU A 68 6.17 11.71 -7.35
C GLU A 68 4.93 11.64 -8.26
N PRO A 69 4.57 10.46 -8.77
CA PRO A 69 3.33 10.31 -9.53
C PRO A 69 2.13 10.63 -8.64
N SER A 70 1.13 11.26 -9.23
CA SER A 70 -0.15 11.51 -8.56
C SER A 70 -0.91 10.21 -8.30
N ASP A 71 -1.76 10.21 -7.27
CA ASP A 71 -2.64 9.09 -6.92
C ASP A 71 -3.48 8.63 -8.12
N THR A 72 -3.93 9.55 -8.97
CA THR A 72 -4.70 9.25 -10.18
C THR A 72 -3.86 8.47 -11.21
N GLU A 73 -2.60 8.84 -11.42
CA GLU A 73 -1.71 8.13 -12.35
C GLU A 73 -1.42 6.71 -11.86
N ILE A 74 -1.20 6.55 -10.56
CA ILE A 74 -1.01 5.24 -9.94
C ILE A 74 -2.29 4.40 -10.06
N PHE A 75 -3.45 4.97 -9.72
CA PHE A 75 -4.75 4.31 -9.83
C PHE A 75 -4.99 3.78 -11.24
N LEU A 76 -4.84 4.63 -12.27
CA LEU A 76 -5.04 4.25 -13.66
C LEU A 76 -4.04 3.19 -14.12
N SER A 77 -2.79 3.27 -13.66
CA SER A 77 -1.75 2.29 -14.01
C SER A 77 -2.05 0.91 -13.43
N LEU A 78 -2.46 0.83 -12.16
CA LEU A 78 -2.84 -0.42 -11.53
C LEU A 78 -4.15 -0.99 -12.11
N ASP A 79 -5.11 -0.14 -12.48
CA ASP A 79 -6.34 -0.59 -13.15
C ASP A 79 -6.06 -1.18 -14.54
N ALA A 80 -5.14 -0.56 -15.30
CA ALA A 80 -4.68 -1.10 -16.57
C ALA A 80 -3.94 -2.44 -16.38
N ALA A 81 -3.11 -2.57 -15.34
CA ALA A 81 -2.40 -3.80 -15.03
C ALA A 81 -3.36 -4.93 -14.65
N GLU A 82 -4.31 -4.66 -13.75
CA GLU A 82 -5.37 -5.59 -13.33
C GLU A 82 -6.19 -6.09 -14.53
N THR A 83 -6.51 -5.19 -15.47
CA THR A 83 -7.23 -5.55 -16.70
C THR A 83 -6.40 -6.43 -17.64
N ALA A 84 -5.08 -6.21 -17.70
CA ALA A 84 -4.20 -6.85 -18.65
C ALA A 84 -3.60 -8.19 -18.18
N ILE A 85 -3.51 -8.42 -16.87
CA ILE A 85 -2.70 -9.51 -16.29
C ILE A 85 -3.08 -10.92 -16.78
N ASN A 86 -4.36 -11.16 -17.06
CA ASN A 86 -4.86 -12.46 -17.53
C ASN A 86 -4.86 -12.59 -19.07
N SER A 87 -4.34 -11.60 -19.79
CA SER A 87 -4.32 -11.57 -21.25
C SER A 87 -2.93 -11.83 -21.82
N ALA A 88 -2.86 -12.38 -23.03
CA ALA A 88 -1.60 -12.53 -23.74
C ALA A 88 -0.95 -11.15 -23.99
N GLN A 89 0.32 -11.01 -23.60
CA GLN A 89 1.09 -9.79 -23.78
C GLN A 89 2.25 -10.03 -24.75
N PRO A 90 2.57 -9.05 -25.62
CA PRO A 90 3.79 -9.11 -26.42
C PRO A 90 5.01 -9.00 -25.52
N ASP A 91 6.12 -9.62 -25.95
CA ASP A 91 7.38 -9.53 -25.21
C ASP A 91 7.93 -8.09 -25.21
N GLY A 92 8.57 -7.70 -24.10
CA GLY A 92 9.19 -6.40 -23.91
C GLY A 92 8.89 -5.78 -22.56
N ALA A 93 9.43 -4.58 -22.34
CA ALA A 93 9.45 -3.96 -21.01
C ALA A 93 8.06 -3.73 -20.38
N ALA A 94 7.01 -3.52 -21.19
CA ALA A 94 5.65 -3.40 -20.66
C ALA A 94 5.16 -4.71 -20.02
N LYS A 95 5.50 -5.86 -20.60
CA LYS A 95 5.19 -7.18 -20.02
C LYS A 95 5.96 -7.41 -18.71
N ASP A 96 7.21 -7.00 -18.67
CA ASP A 96 8.03 -7.07 -17.44
C ASP A 96 7.46 -6.17 -16.33
N ASP A 97 7.01 -4.96 -16.67
CA ASP A 97 6.32 -4.04 -15.75
C ASP A 97 4.99 -4.64 -15.28
N LEU A 98 4.24 -5.30 -16.15
CA LEU A 98 2.99 -5.98 -15.79
C LEU A 98 3.22 -7.12 -14.79
N HIS A 99 4.23 -7.95 -15.03
CA HIS A 99 4.61 -9.01 -14.09
C HIS A 99 5.05 -8.44 -12.75
N PHE A 100 5.79 -7.32 -12.76
CA PHE A 100 6.15 -6.60 -11.54
C PHE A 100 4.92 -6.12 -10.76
N PHE A 101 3.94 -5.49 -11.43
CA PHE A 101 2.69 -5.07 -10.78
C PHE A 101 1.90 -6.26 -10.22
N ASN A 102 1.94 -7.42 -10.87
CA ASN A 102 1.33 -8.64 -10.33
C ASN A 102 2.03 -9.13 -9.07
N SER A 103 3.37 -9.15 -9.03
CA SER A 103 4.11 -9.51 -7.81
C SER A 103 3.85 -8.53 -6.66
N LEU A 104 3.68 -7.23 -6.97
CA LEU A 104 3.20 -6.25 -5.98
C LEU A 104 1.81 -6.63 -5.47
N TRP A 105 0.86 -6.95 -6.35
CA TRP A 105 -0.49 -7.35 -5.98
C TRP A 105 -0.51 -8.59 -5.07
N GLU A 106 0.22 -9.65 -5.44
CA GLU A 106 0.33 -10.87 -4.63
C GLU A 106 0.90 -10.56 -3.23
N THR A 107 1.91 -9.70 -3.17
CA THR A 107 2.51 -9.24 -1.91
C THR A 107 1.54 -8.38 -1.09
N THR A 108 0.76 -7.51 -1.73
CA THR A 108 -0.31 -6.73 -1.08
C THR A 108 -1.30 -7.64 -0.38
N ILE A 109 -1.76 -8.71 -1.04
CA ILE A 109 -2.69 -9.68 -0.44
C ILE A 109 -2.04 -10.40 0.74
N ALA A 110 -0.79 -10.85 0.61
CA ALA A 110 -0.06 -11.48 1.70
C ALA A 110 0.03 -10.55 2.93
N VAL A 111 0.35 -9.27 2.74
CA VAL A 111 0.40 -8.28 3.82
C VAL A 111 -0.97 -8.05 4.47
N LEU A 112 -2.04 -7.93 3.67
CA LEU A 112 -3.39 -7.75 4.21
C LEU A 112 -3.78 -8.94 5.09
N GLU A 113 -3.51 -10.17 4.63
CA GLU A 113 -3.80 -11.39 5.39
C GLU A 113 -2.94 -11.50 6.64
N ASP A 114 -1.64 -11.18 6.56
CA ASP A 114 -0.75 -11.17 7.72
C ASP A 114 -1.24 -10.20 8.79
N ILE A 115 -1.56 -8.95 8.42
CA ILE A 115 -2.07 -7.94 9.35
C ILE A 115 -3.37 -8.40 10.00
N LEU A 116 -4.27 -9.01 9.22
CA LEU A 116 -5.55 -9.51 9.73
C LEU A 116 -5.40 -10.78 10.60
N ALA A 117 -4.28 -11.50 10.50
CA ALA A 117 -4.00 -12.69 11.29
C ALA A 117 -3.25 -12.40 12.61
N HIS A 118 -2.37 -11.39 12.64
CA HIS A 118 -1.48 -11.13 13.79
C HIS A 118 -2.15 -10.44 14.99
N GLY A 119 -3.40 -9.97 14.87
CA GLY A 119 -4.17 -9.47 16.00
C GLY A 119 -5.33 -8.56 15.60
N PRO A 120 -6.23 -8.24 16.54
CA PRO A 120 -7.34 -7.34 16.28
C PRO A 120 -6.82 -5.93 16.06
N LEU A 121 -6.87 -5.47 14.80
CA LEU A 121 -6.77 -4.06 14.45
C LEU A 121 -7.71 -3.23 15.34
N PRO A 122 -7.33 -2.01 15.75
CA PRO A 122 -8.27 -1.07 16.34
C PRO A 122 -9.54 -1.00 15.49
N GLN A 123 -10.72 -1.12 16.12
CA GLN A 123 -11.99 -1.32 15.43
C GLN A 123 -12.26 -0.27 14.34
N GLU A 124 -11.88 0.98 14.60
CA GLU A 124 -11.96 2.08 13.64
C GLU A 124 -11.03 1.89 12.44
N LEU A 125 -9.76 1.54 12.68
CA LEU A 125 -8.77 1.29 11.62
C LEU A 125 -9.18 0.12 10.73
N PHE A 126 -9.66 -0.96 11.35
CA PHE A 126 -10.26 -2.09 10.65
C PHE A 126 -11.44 -1.64 9.79
N GLY A 127 -12.42 -0.97 10.40
CA GLY A 127 -13.66 -0.60 9.73
C GLY A 127 -13.44 0.34 8.54
N TRP A 128 -12.60 1.37 8.68
CA TRP A 128 -12.25 2.25 7.56
C TRP A 128 -11.49 1.52 6.45
N GLY A 129 -10.61 0.58 6.80
CA GLY A 129 -9.91 -0.26 5.83
C GLY A 129 -10.89 -1.13 5.03
N ILE A 130 -11.79 -1.85 5.71
CA ILE A 130 -12.83 -2.66 5.06
C ILE A 130 -13.77 -1.80 4.21
N PHE A 131 -14.14 -0.61 4.69
CA PHE A 131 -14.95 0.31 3.91
C PHE A 131 -14.22 0.76 2.63
N ALA A 132 -12.94 1.09 2.69
CA ALA A 132 -12.13 1.45 1.53
C ALA A 132 -11.97 0.28 0.53
N LEU A 133 -11.78 -0.95 1.01
CA LEU A 133 -11.79 -2.14 0.13
C LEU A 133 -13.15 -2.28 -0.58
N SER A 134 -14.25 -2.03 0.14
CA SER A 134 -15.61 -2.10 -0.42
C SER A 134 -15.92 -1.00 -1.46
N THR A 135 -15.15 0.09 -1.52
CA THR A 135 -15.31 1.09 -2.60
C THR A 135 -14.69 0.63 -3.90
N GLY A 136 -13.64 -0.19 -3.82
CA GLY A 136 -13.01 -0.84 -4.97
C GLY A 136 -13.54 -2.23 -5.27
N TYR A 137 -14.65 -2.68 -4.69
CA TYR A 137 -15.12 -4.04 -4.90
C TYR A 137 -16.08 -4.15 -6.11
N LEU A 138 -15.75 -5.06 -7.04
CA LEU A 138 -16.51 -5.38 -8.24
C LEU A 138 -17.59 -6.41 -7.92
N TYR A 139 -18.79 -5.96 -7.58
CA TYR A 139 -19.90 -6.86 -7.23
C TYR A 139 -20.64 -7.38 -8.47
N SER A 140 -21.12 -8.62 -8.38
CA SER A 140 -22.08 -9.18 -9.33
C SER A 140 -23.43 -8.46 -9.20
N PRO A 141 -24.19 -8.22 -10.29
CA PRO A 141 -25.51 -7.62 -10.22
C PRO A 141 -26.46 -8.31 -9.22
N CYS A 142 -26.36 -9.63 -9.08
CA CYS A 142 -27.22 -10.44 -8.23
C CYS A 142 -27.02 -10.18 -6.71
N ASP A 143 -25.84 -9.74 -6.29
CA ASP A 143 -25.50 -9.51 -4.88
C ASP A 143 -25.45 -8.02 -4.51
N ARG A 144 -25.76 -7.14 -5.48
CA ARG A 144 -25.57 -5.69 -5.37
C ARG A 144 -26.26 -5.11 -4.15
N ASP A 145 -27.49 -5.51 -3.88
CA ASP A 145 -28.31 -4.89 -2.84
C ASP A 145 -27.84 -5.29 -1.44
N ILE A 146 -27.52 -6.57 -1.23
CA ILE A 146 -27.01 -7.08 0.05
C ILE A 146 -25.64 -6.45 0.35
N PHE A 147 -24.74 -6.45 -0.62
CA PHE A 147 -23.40 -5.86 -0.45
C PHE A 147 -23.48 -4.36 -0.19
N SER A 148 -24.32 -3.65 -0.95
CA SER A 148 -24.52 -2.20 -0.79
C SER A 148 -25.12 -1.85 0.57
N ASN A 149 -26.04 -2.67 1.07
CA ASN A 149 -26.61 -2.51 2.41
C ASN A 149 -25.52 -2.65 3.48
N HIS A 150 -24.70 -3.71 3.43
CA HIS A 150 -23.58 -3.88 4.37
C HIS A 150 -22.59 -2.71 4.30
N LYS A 151 -22.20 -2.29 3.09
CA LYS A 151 -21.33 -1.12 2.92
C LYS A 151 -21.93 0.16 3.51
N HIS A 152 -23.23 0.38 3.32
CA HIS A 152 -23.93 1.54 3.88
C HIS A 152 -23.97 1.49 5.41
N ARG A 153 -24.33 0.34 5.98
CA ARG A 153 -24.35 0.10 7.44
C ARG A 153 -22.99 0.34 8.07
N LEU A 154 -21.92 -0.18 7.46
CA LEU A 154 -20.55 0.05 7.91
C LEU A 154 -20.19 1.54 7.89
N ARG A 155 -20.49 2.25 6.80
CA ARG A 155 -20.23 3.70 6.70
C ARG A 155 -20.98 4.49 7.78
N SER A 156 -22.24 4.14 8.01
CA SER A 156 -23.08 4.81 9.02
C SER A 156 -22.53 4.58 10.43
N ALA A 157 -22.10 3.35 10.75
CA ALA A 157 -21.47 3.04 12.03
C ALA A 157 -20.12 3.77 12.21
N LEU A 158 -19.29 3.82 11.18
CA LEU A 158 -18.01 4.54 11.21
C LEU A 158 -18.19 6.04 11.45
N LYS A 159 -19.22 6.65 10.87
CA LYS A 159 -19.55 8.07 11.10
C LYS A 159 -20.01 8.37 12.53
N MET A 160 -20.46 7.36 13.27
CA MET A 160 -20.86 7.50 14.68
C MET A 160 -19.66 7.39 15.63
N MET A 161 -18.48 6.98 15.14
CA MET A 161 -17.27 6.95 15.96
C MET A 161 -16.75 8.38 16.16
N PRO A 162 -16.26 8.71 17.37
CA PRO A 162 -15.63 10.00 17.63
C PRO A 162 -14.36 10.10 16.78
N SER A 163 -14.26 11.14 15.95
CA SER A 163 -13.08 11.31 15.09
C SER A 163 -11.85 11.63 15.94
N LEU A 164 -10.83 10.77 15.91
CA LEU A 164 -9.56 10.98 16.62
C LEU A 164 -8.82 12.26 16.17
N HIS A 165 -9.19 12.86 15.03
CA HIS A 165 -8.61 14.09 14.48
C HIS A 165 -9.59 15.29 14.48
N GLY A 166 -10.73 15.15 15.16
CA GLY A 166 -11.68 16.23 15.34
C GLY A 166 -11.11 17.29 16.29
N ARG A 167 -10.53 18.35 15.72
CA ARG A 167 -10.25 19.63 16.40
C ARG A 167 -11.36 19.91 17.41
N ARG A 168 -10.99 20.00 18.70
CA ARG A 168 -11.85 20.41 19.82
C ARG A 168 -12.77 21.55 19.36
N ARG A 169 -14.02 21.23 19.05
CA ARG A 169 -15.10 22.21 18.91
C ARG A 169 -16.01 21.99 20.11
N ASN A 170 -15.74 22.82 21.11
CA ASN A 170 -16.61 23.31 22.18
C ASN A 170 -17.42 22.25 22.96
N GLU A 171 -16.96 22.08 24.21
CA GLU A 171 -17.74 22.00 25.46
C GLU A 171 -19.24 21.68 25.40
N TYR A 172 -19.58 20.61 26.16
CA TYR A 172 -20.81 20.40 26.94
C TYR A 172 -22.12 20.74 26.21
N VAL A 173 -22.91 19.78 25.74
CA VAL A 173 -23.76 18.90 26.57
C VAL A 173 -23.99 17.59 25.81
N ILE A 174 -23.45 16.47 26.28
CA ILE A 174 -23.97 15.15 25.89
C ILE A 174 -24.18 14.36 27.18
N SER A 175 -25.45 14.02 27.41
CA SER A 175 -25.88 12.96 28.32
C SER A 175 -24.96 11.75 28.21
N GLY A 176 -24.11 11.56 29.22
CA GLY A 176 -22.98 10.62 29.17
C GLY A 176 -23.36 9.15 28.93
N SER A 177 -24.61 8.75 29.15
CA SER A 177 -25.08 7.37 28.89
C SER A 177 -25.42 7.12 27.42
N ILE A 178 -26.11 8.05 26.75
CA ILE A 178 -26.57 7.88 25.36
C ILE A 178 -25.36 7.83 24.41
N SER A 179 -24.31 8.61 24.71
CA SER A 179 -23.07 8.60 23.91
C SER A 179 -22.33 7.26 23.99
N ILE A 180 -22.22 6.65 25.17
CA ILE A 180 -21.50 5.38 25.35
C ILE A 180 -22.26 4.24 24.68
N GLU A 181 -23.58 4.15 24.89
CA GLU A 181 -24.41 3.11 24.26
C GLU A 181 -24.35 3.19 22.73
N MET A 182 -24.39 4.39 22.15
CA MET A 182 -24.23 4.61 20.72
C MET A 182 -22.85 4.17 20.23
N HIS A 183 -21.77 4.47 20.94
CA HIS A 183 -20.42 4.04 20.57
C HIS A 183 -20.26 2.52 20.64
N VAL A 184 -20.76 1.88 21.70
CA VAL A 184 -20.73 0.41 21.82
C VAL A 184 -21.51 -0.23 20.69
N LYS A 185 -22.68 0.32 20.33
CA LYS A 185 -23.47 -0.15 19.18
C LYS A 185 -22.71 0.04 17.87
N ALA A 186 -22.08 1.19 17.65
CA ALA A 186 -21.29 1.47 16.46
C ALA A 186 -20.09 0.51 16.35
N MET A 187 -19.35 0.27 17.43
CA MET A 187 -18.24 -0.69 17.45
C MET A 187 -18.69 -2.11 17.11
N LYS A 188 -19.80 -2.58 17.69
CA LYS A 188 -20.40 -3.89 17.38
C LYS A 188 -20.81 -4.00 15.92
N GLU A 189 -21.39 -2.93 15.38
CA GLU A 189 -21.81 -2.87 13.98
C GLU A 189 -20.61 -2.88 13.03
N ILE A 190 -19.55 -2.10 13.34
CA ILE A 190 -18.30 -2.10 12.57
C ILE A 190 -17.67 -3.49 12.59
N HIS A 191 -17.63 -4.14 13.76
CA HIS A 191 -17.11 -5.49 13.89
C HIS A 191 -17.90 -6.46 13.01
N THR A 192 -19.21 -6.54 13.22
CA THR A 192 -20.08 -7.50 12.53
C THR A 192 -20.05 -7.28 11.02
N VAL A 193 -20.36 -6.07 10.57
CA VAL A 193 -20.47 -5.77 9.14
C VAL A 193 -19.11 -5.77 8.46
N GLY A 194 -18.06 -5.31 9.17
CA GLY A 194 -16.70 -5.38 8.67
C GLY A 194 -16.24 -6.82 8.43
N HIS A 195 -16.52 -7.74 9.36
CA HIS A 195 -16.19 -9.16 9.18
C HIS A 195 -17.03 -9.84 8.11
N ILE A 196 -18.31 -9.48 7.94
CA ILE A 196 -19.14 -9.98 6.83
C ILE A 196 -18.52 -9.59 5.47
N LEU A 197 -18.13 -8.32 5.33
CA LEU A 197 -17.49 -7.84 4.09
C LEU A 197 -16.12 -8.46 3.87
N LEU A 198 -15.30 -8.58 4.92
CA LEU A 198 -14.00 -9.25 4.85
C LEU A 198 -14.14 -10.70 4.42
N SER A 199 -15.07 -11.43 5.02
CA SER A 199 -15.37 -12.83 4.64
C SER A 199 -15.72 -12.92 3.16
N ARG A 200 -16.51 -11.97 2.64
CA ARG A 200 -16.83 -11.90 1.21
C ARG A 200 -15.60 -11.68 0.33
N PHE A 201 -14.70 -10.76 0.71
CA PHE A 201 -13.46 -10.54 -0.03
C PHE A 201 -12.59 -11.79 -0.10
N ARG A 202 -12.45 -12.51 1.03
CA ARG A 202 -11.70 -13.77 1.12
C ARG A 202 -12.35 -14.89 0.31
N GLN A 203 -13.67 -15.02 0.34
CA GLN A 203 -14.40 -16.02 -0.46
C GLN A 203 -14.16 -15.87 -1.97
N ASP A 204 -14.02 -14.62 -2.45
CA ASP A 204 -13.69 -14.34 -3.83
C ASP A 204 -12.18 -14.41 -4.13
N GLY A 205 -11.37 -14.79 -3.15
CA GLY A 205 -9.91 -14.81 -3.23
C GLY A 205 -9.31 -13.44 -3.58
N TRP A 206 -9.92 -12.36 -3.09
CA TRP A 206 -9.53 -10.97 -3.35
C TRP A 206 -9.63 -10.50 -4.81
N LYS A 207 -10.00 -11.38 -5.76
CA LYS A 207 -10.01 -11.10 -7.20
C LYS A 207 -10.96 -9.98 -7.63
N LYS A 208 -11.97 -9.69 -6.80
CA LYS A 208 -12.96 -8.63 -7.05
C LYS A 208 -12.60 -7.31 -6.38
N VAL A 209 -11.51 -7.25 -5.61
CA VAL A 209 -11.03 -6.00 -5.00
C VAL A 209 -10.02 -5.36 -5.94
N ARG A 210 -10.30 -4.13 -6.39
CA ARG A 210 -9.40 -3.35 -7.23
C ARG A 210 -8.01 -3.21 -6.60
N TRP A 211 -6.97 -3.41 -7.39
CA TRP A 211 -5.58 -3.46 -6.91
C TRP A 211 -5.17 -2.23 -6.13
N TYR A 212 -5.46 -1.04 -6.67
CA TYR A 212 -5.16 0.24 -6.01
C TYR A 212 -5.75 0.35 -4.61
N HIS A 213 -7.01 -0.06 -4.42
CA HIS A 213 -7.68 0.08 -3.13
C HIS A 213 -7.03 -0.83 -2.08
N ALA A 214 -6.71 -2.07 -2.43
CA ALA A 214 -6.02 -2.98 -1.54
C ALA A 214 -4.63 -2.47 -1.16
N THR A 215 -3.86 -2.00 -2.14
CA THR A 215 -2.51 -1.47 -1.92
C THR A 215 -2.53 -0.25 -0.99
N ARG A 216 -3.47 0.69 -1.17
CA ARG A 216 -3.61 1.85 -0.28
C ARG A 216 -4.05 1.46 1.14
N VAL A 217 -4.90 0.44 1.28
CA VAL A 217 -5.31 -0.06 2.60
C VAL A 217 -4.13 -0.75 3.30
N ALA A 218 -3.37 -1.58 2.60
CA ALA A 218 -2.17 -2.22 3.13
C ALA A 218 -1.15 -1.18 3.61
N GLU A 219 -0.81 -0.20 2.78
CA GLU A 219 0.11 0.90 3.13
C GLU A 219 -0.38 1.65 4.38
N ARG A 220 -1.68 1.99 4.43
CA ARG A 220 -2.24 2.74 5.56
C ARG A 220 -2.30 1.93 6.85
N TRP A 221 -2.58 0.63 6.78
CA TRP A 221 -2.52 -0.24 7.94
C TRP A 221 -1.10 -0.43 8.45
N ILE A 222 -0.11 -0.61 7.55
CA ILE A 222 1.32 -0.66 7.92
C ILE A 222 1.73 0.61 8.66
N GLN A 223 1.40 1.78 8.12
CA GLN A 223 1.73 3.08 8.73
C GLN A 223 1.05 3.25 10.10
N ALA A 224 -0.25 2.95 10.20
CA ALA A 224 -1.01 3.12 11.42
C ALA A 224 -0.58 2.17 12.55
N LEU A 225 -0.03 1.01 12.20
CA LEU A 225 0.52 0.03 13.15
C LEU A 225 2.01 0.25 13.47
N GLY A 226 2.67 1.22 12.83
CA GLY A 226 4.10 1.45 13.02
C GLY A 226 4.97 0.30 12.53
N LEU A 227 4.50 -0.48 11.54
CA LEU A 227 5.20 -1.66 11.02
C LEU A 227 6.21 -1.31 9.91
N VAL A 228 6.51 -0.02 9.74
CA VAL A 228 7.55 0.43 8.80
C VAL A 228 8.89 -0.04 9.36
N PRO A 229 9.67 -0.86 8.62
CA PRO A 229 10.98 -1.28 9.07
C PRO A 229 11.84 -0.05 9.37
N GLU A 230 12.47 -0.01 10.55
CA GLU A 230 13.49 0.99 10.82
C GLU A 230 14.60 0.81 9.78
N GLU A 231 14.88 1.86 9.00
CA GLU A 231 16.10 1.91 8.21
C GLU A 231 17.24 1.76 9.21
N ARG A 232 17.90 0.60 9.23
CA ARG A 232 19.15 0.42 9.95
C ARG A 232 20.14 1.36 9.31
N VAL A 233 20.22 2.58 9.85
CA VAL A 233 21.34 3.47 9.62
C VAL A 233 22.51 2.77 10.30
N GLU A 234 23.19 1.91 9.56
CA GLU A 234 24.52 1.43 9.91
C GLU A 234 25.41 2.68 9.94
N LYS A 235 25.44 3.33 11.11
CA LYS A 235 26.48 4.28 11.44
C LYS A 235 27.77 3.49 11.43
N ALA A 236 28.49 3.56 10.32
CA ALA A 236 29.92 3.36 10.30
C ALA A 236 30.56 4.38 11.26
N ASN A 237 30.73 3.96 12.51
CA ASN A 237 31.54 4.53 13.60
C ASN A 237 31.50 3.40 14.64
N GLU A 238 32.47 2.50 14.72
CA GLU A 238 33.80 2.74 15.26
C GLU A 238 34.80 1.71 14.68
N MET A 239 35.61 2.11 13.71
CA MET A 239 36.91 1.50 13.45
C MET A 239 37.89 2.66 13.28
N GLY A 240 38.61 2.97 14.35
CA GLY A 240 39.59 4.06 14.36
C GLY A 240 39.90 4.59 15.75
N SER A 241 40.06 3.71 16.75
CA SER A 241 40.56 4.09 18.07
C SER A 241 41.34 2.96 18.73
N GLU A 242 42.15 2.23 17.96
CA GLU A 242 43.17 1.30 18.51
C GLU A 242 44.41 1.38 17.62
N ASP A 243 45.06 2.55 17.62
CA ASP A 243 46.44 2.71 17.14
C ASP A 243 47.01 4.02 17.70
N GLN A 244 47.14 4.10 19.03
CA GLN A 244 48.06 5.04 19.67
C GLN A 244 48.57 4.54 21.03
N GLU A 245 48.87 3.24 21.09
CA GLU A 245 49.68 2.64 22.17
C GLU A 245 51.02 2.18 21.60
N ALA A 246 51.72 3.08 20.91
CA ALA A 246 53.07 2.84 20.37
C ALA A 246 53.94 4.10 20.43
N ARG A 247 53.99 4.76 21.59
CA ARG A 247 55.08 5.68 21.95
C ARG A 247 55.45 5.53 23.43
N SER A 248 55.83 4.30 23.78
CA SER A 248 56.78 4.08 24.86
C SER A 248 58.19 4.08 24.28
N ALA A 249 59.08 4.82 24.95
CA ALA A 249 60.53 4.60 25.05
C ALA A 249 61.43 4.91 23.84
N PHE A 250 62.16 6.03 23.95
CA PHE A 250 63.59 6.25 23.64
C PHE A 250 63.91 7.69 24.11
N THR A 251 64.90 8.06 24.94
CA THR A 251 65.95 7.38 25.70
C THR A 251 66.53 8.41 26.70
N PHE A 252 66.97 7.94 27.86
CA PHE A 252 67.89 8.57 28.86
C PHE A 252 69.27 8.93 28.24
N PRO A 253 70.22 9.63 28.92
CA PRO A 253 70.39 9.83 30.37
C PRO A 253 70.49 11.27 30.89
#